data_AF-A0A3D2IFM2-F1
#
_entry.id   AF-A0A3D2IFM2-F1
#
_cell.length_a   1.000
_cell.length_b   1.000
_cell.length_c   1.000
_cell.angle_alpha   90.00
_cell.angle_beta   90.00
_cell.angle_gamma   90.00
#
_symmetry.space_group_name_H-M   'P 1'
#
loop_
_entity.id
_entity.type
_entity.pdbx_description
1 polymer ?
#
loop_
_entity_poly.entity_id
_entity_poly.type
_entity_poly.pdbx_seq_one_letter_code
_entity_poly.pdbx_strand_id
1 'polypeptide(L)'
;FVKYAQGFIVFPGGFGTLDELFESLTLIQTHKISKIPIILFGSDYWTGLVDWINKTMKEAGTISEKDSDLFHVTDSKEEAVKIICDLYEKKEPKPNFSF
;
A
#
# COMPACT_ATOMS: atom_id res chain seq x y z
N PHE A 1 -11.78 -8.11 1.33
CA PHE A 1 -11.23 -8.16 -0.05
C PHE A 1 -9.78 -8.66 -0.08
N VAL A 2 -8.97 -8.41 0.95
CA VAL A 2 -7.53 -8.73 1.01
C VAL A 2 -7.14 -10.21 0.82
N LYS A 3 -7.98 -11.18 1.21
CA LYS A 3 -7.61 -12.62 1.27
C LYS A 3 -7.00 -13.18 -0.02
N TYR A 4 -7.53 -12.77 -1.17
CA TYR A 4 -7.14 -13.28 -2.49
C TYR A 4 -6.43 -12.23 -3.35
N ALA A 5 -6.16 -11.03 -2.82
CA ALA A 5 -5.47 -10.00 -3.56
C ALA A 5 -3.96 -10.22 -3.57
N GLN A 6 -3.30 -10.00 -4.70
CA GLN A 6 -1.85 -10.04 -4.84
C GLN A 6 -1.22 -8.64 -4.83
N GLY A 7 -2.04 -7.61 -4.80
CA GLY A 7 -1.63 -6.22 -4.74
C GLY A 7 -2.82 -5.31 -4.89
N PHE A 8 -2.62 -4.04 -4.60
CA PHE A 8 -3.65 -3.01 -4.70
C PHE A 8 -3.18 -1.86 -5.57
N ILE A 9 -4.04 -1.42 -6.48
CA ILE A 9 -3.91 -0.13 -7.16
C ILE A 9 -5.09 0.72 -6.70
N VAL A 10 -4.79 1.79 -5.99
CA VAL A 10 -5.74 2.69 -5.33
C VAL A 10 -5.78 3.99 -6.12
N PHE A 11 -6.88 4.19 -6.83
CA PHE A 11 -7.15 5.44 -7.56
C PHE A 11 -7.75 6.50 -6.63
N PRO A 12 -7.76 7.79 -7.02
CA PRO A 12 -8.37 8.85 -6.23
C PRO A 12 -9.79 8.51 -5.80
N GLY A 13 -10.10 8.68 -4.52
CA GLY A 13 -11.40 8.30 -3.97
C GLY A 13 -11.61 8.81 -2.55
N GLY A 14 -12.87 8.83 -2.11
CA GLY A 14 -13.25 9.41 -0.82
C GLY A 14 -13.04 8.47 0.38
N PHE A 15 -13.88 8.63 1.41
CA PHE A 15 -13.73 7.90 2.67
C PHE A 15 -13.70 6.38 2.54
N GLY A 16 -14.53 5.79 1.67
CA GLY A 16 -14.50 4.34 1.47
C GLY A 16 -13.16 3.85 0.89
N THR A 17 -12.55 4.61 -0.01
CA THR A 17 -11.22 4.28 -0.55
C THR A 17 -10.14 4.41 0.52
N LEU A 18 -10.23 5.43 1.36
CA LEU A 18 -9.30 5.64 2.47
C LEU A 18 -9.43 4.54 3.53
N ASP A 19 -10.64 4.11 3.86
CA ASP A 19 -10.91 3.02 4.80
C ASP A 19 -10.19 1.74 4.36
N GLU A 20 -10.42 1.32 3.11
CA GLU A 20 -9.79 0.11 2.55
C GLU A 20 -8.26 0.23 2.43
N LEU A 21 -7.75 1.43 2.12
CA LEU A 21 -6.32 1.73 2.08
C LEU A 21 -5.68 1.55 3.47
N PHE A 22 -6.25 2.18 4.50
CA PHE A 22 -5.68 2.13 5.84
C PHE A 22 -5.88 0.79 6.52
N GLU A 23 -6.97 0.06 6.25
CA GLU A 23 -7.12 -1.33 6.68
C GLU A 23 -5.98 -2.20 6.10
N SER A 24 -5.73 -2.08 4.79
CA SER A 24 -4.68 -2.83 4.11
C SER A 24 -3.29 -2.51 4.68
N LEU A 25 -2.96 -1.23 4.86
CA LEU A 25 -1.70 -0.80 5.46
C LEU A 25 -1.52 -1.37 6.87
N THR A 26 -2.56 -1.29 7.69
CA THR A 26 -2.55 -1.82 9.07
C THR A 26 -2.33 -3.33 9.10
N LEU A 27 -2.97 -4.09 8.20
CA LEU A 27 -2.81 -5.53 8.11
C LEU A 27 -1.37 -5.93 7.71
N ILE A 28 -0.73 -5.20 6.80
CA ILE A 28 0.66 -5.45 6.40
C ILE A 28 1.62 -5.06 7.53
N GLN A 29 1.41 -3.89 8.13
CA GLN A 29 2.21 -3.34 9.22
C GLN A 29 2.23 -4.30 10.43
N THR A 30 1.07 -4.85 10.79
CA THR A 30 0.92 -5.80 11.91
C THR A 30 1.27 -7.24 11.55
N HIS A 31 1.76 -7.48 10.33
CA HIS A 31 2.10 -8.80 9.80
C HIS A 31 0.94 -9.81 9.84
N LYS A 32 -0.31 -9.32 9.84
CA LYS A 32 -1.49 -10.18 9.73
C LYS A 32 -1.67 -10.75 8.33
N ILE A 33 -1.10 -10.07 7.34
CA ILE A 33 -0.95 -10.57 5.98
C ILE A 33 0.49 -10.46 5.51
N SER A 34 0.83 -11.24 4.49
CA SER A 34 2.10 -11.10 3.77
C SER A 34 2.23 -9.72 3.13
N LYS A 35 3.46 -9.20 3.01
CA LYS A 35 3.73 -7.96 2.27
C LYS A 35 3.30 -8.14 0.81
N ILE A 36 2.28 -7.39 0.43
CA ILE A 36 1.81 -7.20 -0.95
C ILE A 36 2.07 -5.75 -1.37
N PRO A 37 2.19 -5.46 -2.68
CA PRO A 37 2.42 -4.12 -3.15
C PRO A 37 1.12 -3.30 -3.08
N ILE A 38 1.20 -2.11 -2.50
CA ILE A 38 0.13 -1.09 -2.54
C ILE A 38 0.62 0.06 -3.41
N ILE A 39 -0.14 0.40 -4.44
CA ILE A 39 0.15 1.47 -5.37
C ILE A 39 -0.95 2.53 -5.27
N LEU A 40 -0.59 3.76 -4.98
CA LEU A 40 -1.44 4.94 -5.04
C LEU A 40 -1.26 5.58 -6.42
N PHE A 41 -2.31 5.56 -7.24
CA PHE A 41 -2.26 6.10 -8.60
C PHE A 41 -2.76 7.54 -8.63
N GLY A 42 -2.03 8.45 -9.28
CA GLY A 42 -2.38 9.88 -9.35
C GLY A 42 -1.69 10.69 -8.26
N SER A 43 -0.42 11.04 -8.48
CA SER A 43 0.44 11.69 -7.48
C SER A 43 -0.16 12.97 -6.92
N ASP A 44 -0.67 13.86 -7.78
CA ASP A 44 -1.30 15.14 -7.40
C ASP A 44 -2.39 14.97 -6.33
N TYR A 45 -3.17 13.89 -6.40
CA TYR A 45 -4.23 13.61 -5.43
C TYR A 45 -3.66 13.14 -4.08
N TRP A 46 -2.62 12.31 -4.12
CA TRP A 46 -2.09 11.62 -2.93
C TRP A 46 -1.00 12.41 -2.20
N THR A 47 -0.34 13.38 -2.83
CA THR A 47 0.79 14.12 -2.25
C THR A 47 0.47 14.67 -0.86
N GLY A 48 -0.70 15.29 -0.68
CA GLY A 48 -1.07 15.86 0.62
C GLY A 48 -1.19 14.81 1.74
N LEU A 49 -1.74 13.64 1.44
CA LEU A 49 -1.86 12.54 2.40
C LEU A 49 -0.50 11.93 2.71
N VAL A 50 0.30 11.67 1.68
CA VAL A 50 1.64 11.07 1.81
C VAL A 50 2.57 11.99 2.59
N ASP A 51 2.51 13.29 2.37
CA ASP A 51 3.26 14.28 3.17
C ASP A 51 2.83 14.25 4.63
N TRP A 52 1.53 14.17 4.91
CA TRP A 52 1.02 14.10 6.27
C TRP A 52 1.46 12.83 7.00
N ILE A 53 1.42 11.68 6.32
CA ILE A 53 1.94 10.39 6.84
C ILE A 53 3.44 10.51 7.15
N ASN A 54 4.23 10.98 6.18
CA ASN A 54 5.69 11.02 6.31
C ASN A 54 6.21 12.08 7.29
N LYS A 55 5.48 13.17 7.49
CA LYS A 55 5.89 14.23 8.43
C LYS A 55 5.22 14.01 9.77
N THR A 56 3.90 14.15 9.82
CA THR A 56 3.13 14.21 11.08
C THR A 56 3.10 12.88 11.81
N MET A 57 2.76 11.77 11.13
CA MET A 57 2.64 10.47 11.81
C MET A 57 3.99 9.94 12.27
N LYS A 58 5.04 10.14 11.46
CA LYS A 58 6.42 9.79 11.84
C LYS A 58 6.91 10.61 13.03
N GLU A 59 6.76 11.94 12.99
CA GLU A 59 7.15 12.83 14.11
C GLU A 59 6.39 12.51 15.41
N ALA A 60 5.10 12.15 15.29
CA ALA A 60 4.28 11.74 16.43
C ALA A 60 4.61 10.31 16.94
N GLY A 61 5.47 9.56 16.24
CA GLY A 61 5.82 8.19 16.60
C GLY A 61 4.66 7.19 16.46
N THR A 62 3.63 7.51 15.66
CA THR A 62 2.48 6.62 15.45
C THR A 62 2.73 5.58 14.36
N ILE A 63 3.76 5.78 13.53
CA ILE A 63 4.28 4.81 12.56
C ILE A 63 5.81 4.75 12.62
N SER A 64 6.38 3.66 12.13
CA SER A 64 7.82 3.48 12.00
C SER A 64 8.37 4.17 10.74
N GLU A 65 9.68 4.42 10.72
CA GLU A 65 10.36 4.93 9.51
C GLU A 65 10.19 4.02 8.30
N LYS A 66 10.04 2.70 8.52
CA LYS A 66 9.89 1.70 7.46
C LYS A 66 8.47 1.60 6.93
N ASP A 67 7.49 2.20 7.62
CA ASP A 67 6.09 2.10 7.22
C ASP A 67 5.80 2.94 5.96
N SER A 68 6.65 3.91 5.63
CA SER A 68 6.60 4.61 4.34
C SER A 68 6.93 3.70 3.15
N ASP A 69 7.58 2.55 3.39
CA ASP A 69 7.92 1.57 2.34
C ASP A 69 6.79 0.55 2.09
N LEU A 70 5.60 0.79 2.67
CA LEU A 70 4.42 -0.06 2.51
C LEU A 70 3.64 0.25 1.24
N PHE A 71 3.81 1.45 0.66
CA PHE A 71 3.11 1.87 -0.54
C PHE A 71 4.03 2.61 -1.52
N HIS A 72 3.60 2.66 -2.78
CA HIS A 72 4.24 3.39 -3.87
C HIS A 72 3.27 4.43 -4.43
N VAL A 73 3.77 5.55 -4.94
CA VAL A 73 2.96 6.55 -5.65
C VAL A 73 3.44 6.63 -7.09
N THR A 74 2.54 6.57 -8.07
CA THR A 74 2.90 6.68 -9.49
C THR A 74 1.76 7.24 -10.34
N ASP A 75 2.13 7.83 -11.48
CA ASP A 75 1.21 8.24 -12.55
C ASP A 75 1.32 7.34 -13.80
N SER A 76 2.23 6.35 -13.78
CA SER A 76 2.45 5.42 -14.88
C SER A 76 1.78 4.08 -14.61
N LYS A 77 0.92 3.67 -15.55
CA LYS A 77 0.31 2.33 -15.53
C LYS A 77 1.38 1.25 -15.68
N GLU A 78 2.41 1.50 -16.48
CA GLU A 78 3.53 0.58 -16.70
C GLU A 78 4.33 0.37 -15.41
N GLU A 79 4.63 1.46 -14.69
CA GLU A 79 5.30 1.38 -13.39
C GLU A 79 4.46 0.64 -12.35
N ALA A 80 3.16 0.96 -12.26
CA ALA A 80 2.25 0.28 -11.35
C ALA A 80 2.22 -1.24 -11.58
N VAL A 81 2.10 -1.67 -12.84
CA VAL A 81 2.13 -3.10 -13.21
C VAL A 81 3.49 -3.71 -12.90
N LYS A 82 4.59 -3.01 -13.23
CA LYS A 82 5.95 -3.47 -12.98
C LYS A 82 6.19 -3.76 -11.49
N ILE A 83 5.78 -2.85 -10.60
CA ILE A 83 5.92 -3.03 -9.15
C ILE A 83 5.24 -4.30 -8.66
N ILE A 84 4.03 -4.59 -9.17
CA ILE A 84 3.29 -5.81 -8.83
C ILE A 84 4.04 -7.04 -9.35
N CYS A 85 4.40 -7.05 -10.64
CA CYS A 85 5.07 -8.17 -11.29
C CYS A 85 6.42 -8.51 -10.64
N ASP A 86 7.26 -7.50 -10.37
CA ASP A 86 8.60 -7.67 -9.79
C ASP A 86 8.56 -8.42 -8.43
N LEU A 87 7.49 -8.23 -7.65
CA LEU A 87 7.33 -8.92 -6.36
C LEU A 87 7.11 -10.44 -6.56
N TYR A 88 6.37 -10.81 -7.61
CA TYR A 88 6.00 -12.20 -7.90
C TYR A 88 6.97 -12.92 -8.83
N GLU A 89 7.95 -12.23 -9.43
CA GLU A 89 9.10 -12.90 -10.04
C GLU A 89 9.91 -13.70 -9.01
N LYS A 90 9.90 -13.25 -7.75
CA LYS A 90 10.69 -13.83 -6.65
C LYS A 90 9.86 -14.63 -5.65
N LYS A 91 8.53 -14.57 -5.74
CA LYS A 91 7.61 -15.22 -4.80
C LYS A 91 6.41 -15.78 -5.56
N GLU A 92 6.02 -17.01 -5.24
CA GLU A 92 4.75 -17.54 -5.76
C GLU A 92 3.54 -16.83 -5.13
N PRO A 93 2.50 -16.52 -5.91
CA PRO A 93 1.23 -16.03 -5.37
C PRO A 93 0.60 -17.04 -4.43
N LYS A 94 0.30 -16.62 -3.19
CA LYS A 94 -0.41 -17.43 -2.18
C LYS A 94 -1.47 -16.57 -1.49
N PRO A 95 -2.52 -17.17 -0.92
CA PRO A 95 -3.50 -16.42 -0.12
C PRO A 95 -2.82 -15.65 1.01
N ASN A 96 -3.30 -14.44 1.28
CA ASN A 96 -2.66 -13.51 2.23
C ASN A 96 -2.78 -13.92 3.70
N PHE A 97 -3.71 -14.82 4.01
CA PHE A 97 -3.87 -15.38 5.35
C PHE A 97 -3.34 -16.81 5.36
N SER A 98 -2.40 -17.07 6.26
CA SER A 98 -2.02 -18.42 6.68
C SER A 98 -2.92 -18.78 7.85
N PHE A 99 -3.76 -19.81 7.71
CA PHE A 99 -4.39 -20.44 8.86
C PHE A 99 -3.40 -21.37 9.54
#